data_AF-A0A1E4S4W1-F1
#
_entry.id   AF-A0A1E4S4W1-F1
#
_cell.length_a   1.000
_cell.length_b   1.000
_cell.length_c   1.000
_cell.angle_alpha   90.00
_cell.angle_beta   90.00
_cell.angle_gamma   90.00
#
_symmetry.space_group_name_H-M   'P 1'
#
loop_
_entity.id
_entity.type
_entity.pdbx_description
1 polymer ?
#
loop_
_entity_poly.entity_id
_entity_poly.type
_entity_poly.pdbx_seq_one_letter_code
_entity_poly.pdbx_strand_id
1 'polypeptide(L)'
;MLTVHPLKDAPFGATIELPKDITDPSELNDEDFKKLHDALHEYSVLVIPNQKDLAPRSQWLLTARLDPTTDINGKSYGHGKEFRHAKSVLAKDGTSIPGQPQVQVLGQGKWEAGHHGLGEIELTHPTHFTFHKSLLSNEEVAEGQTRYYRWHIDSALYGLSPPVATTLLGIHVPPHERTLKVVYEDTKEEKEVTQGATAFVSGKMAFDQLSEEDKELALNTTVVYAPHPYIFISPAKATSDGLTMVSEGKEMALDELPEWEESKVKRLPLVWTNPVTGNHHLQVHGCCIWALERSNGEVVPLEKAREEVYRLMRPAIAPENVYAHSWDEGDLVIFHNRGVWHAVTGQFAEGERRLMHQCNIASGADPVCVREPSVEVKHN
;
A
#
# COMPACT_ATOMS: atom_id res chain seq x y z
N MET A 1 -9.19 18.59 22.33
CA MET A 1 -9.03 17.13 22.25
C MET A 1 -9.26 16.73 20.82
N LEU A 2 -8.51 15.75 20.34
CA LEU A 2 -8.68 15.16 19.03
C LEU A 2 -10.00 14.38 18.98
N THR A 3 -10.71 14.49 17.87
CA THR A 3 -11.97 13.77 17.63
C THR A 3 -11.90 12.95 16.35
N VAL A 4 -12.55 11.79 16.38
CA VAL A 4 -12.55 10.79 15.29
C VAL A 4 -13.97 10.66 14.75
N HIS A 5 -14.13 10.83 13.45
CA HIS A 5 -15.41 10.79 12.76
C HIS A 5 -15.37 9.70 11.69
N PRO A 6 -15.95 8.50 11.92
CA PRO A 6 -15.99 7.44 10.91
C PRO A 6 -16.60 7.94 9.60
N LEU A 7 -16.01 7.51 8.47
CA LEU A 7 -16.53 7.84 7.15
C LEU A 7 -17.89 7.17 6.95
N LYS A 8 -18.90 7.94 6.51
CA LYS A 8 -20.26 7.44 6.35
C LYS A 8 -20.48 6.68 5.05
N ASP A 9 -19.80 7.11 3.99
CA ASP A 9 -19.97 6.61 2.63
C ASP A 9 -18.78 5.74 2.17
N ALA A 10 -18.06 5.16 3.13
CA ALA A 10 -16.95 4.25 2.89
C ALA A 10 -17.07 3.02 3.81
N PRO A 11 -16.60 1.84 3.37
CA PRO A 11 -16.68 0.61 4.17
C PRO A 11 -15.84 0.66 5.46
N PHE A 12 -14.81 1.51 5.50
CA PHE A 12 -13.96 1.76 6.65
C PHE A 12 -13.26 3.11 6.50
N GLY A 13 -12.58 3.55 7.56
CA GLY A 13 -11.85 4.80 7.63
C GLY A 13 -12.54 5.87 8.46
N ALA A 14 -11.80 6.92 8.81
CA ALA A 14 -12.31 8.05 9.59
C ALA A 14 -11.64 9.37 9.21
N THR A 15 -12.37 10.47 9.35
CA THR A 15 -11.79 11.82 9.37
C THR A 15 -11.36 12.16 10.79
N ILE A 16 -10.21 12.80 10.91
CA ILE A 16 -9.66 13.28 12.17
C ILE A 16 -9.78 14.80 12.22
N GLU A 17 -10.37 15.28 13.31
CA GLU A 17 -10.40 16.70 13.64
C GLU A 17 -9.40 16.95 14.76
N LEU A 18 -8.38 17.77 14.46
CA LEU A 18 -7.32 18.12 15.39
C LEU A 18 -7.86 19.02 16.51
N PRO A 19 -7.22 19.02 17.71
CA PRO A 19 -7.50 20.02 18.72
C PRO A 19 -7.39 21.44 18.16
N LYS A 20 -8.28 22.34 18.59
CA LYS A 20 -8.41 23.71 18.05
C LYS A 20 -7.11 24.51 17.91
N ASP A 21 -6.14 24.29 18.80
CA ASP A 21 -4.88 25.04 18.83
C ASP A 21 -3.70 24.28 18.18
N ILE A 22 -3.97 23.14 17.54
CA ILE A 22 -2.97 22.30 16.87
C ILE A 22 -3.25 22.28 15.37
N THR A 23 -2.31 22.79 14.59
CA THR A 23 -2.34 22.72 13.12
C THR A 23 -1.36 21.69 12.57
N ASP A 24 -0.29 21.38 13.31
CA ASP A 24 0.69 20.36 12.97
C ASP A 24 0.41 19.07 13.77
N PRO A 25 -0.05 17.98 13.14
CA PRO A 25 -0.36 16.73 13.83
C PRO A 25 0.85 16.05 14.50
N SER A 26 2.08 16.41 14.13
CA SER A 26 3.29 15.90 14.80
C SER A 26 3.45 16.45 16.22
N GLU A 27 2.80 17.58 16.53
CA GLU A 27 2.85 18.27 17.83
C GLU A 27 1.76 17.82 18.82
N LEU A 28 0.94 16.81 18.47
CA LEU A 28 -0.07 16.26 19.38
C LEU A 28 0.56 15.85 20.72
N ASN A 29 -0.11 16.17 21.83
CA ASN A 29 0.26 15.61 23.13
C ASN A 29 0.06 14.09 23.15
N ASP A 30 0.58 13.40 24.17
CA ASP A 30 0.54 11.94 24.23
C ASP A 30 -0.87 11.35 24.31
N GLU A 31 -1.83 12.06 24.91
CA GLU A 31 -3.21 11.60 25.01
C GLU A 31 -3.92 11.65 23.66
N ASP A 32 -3.84 12.78 22.95
CA ASP A 32 -4.44 12.95 21.64
C ASP A 32 -3.71 12.11 20.58
N PHE A 33 -2.39 11.94 20.69
CA PHE A 33 -1.64 11.02 19.83
C PHE A 33 -2.05 9.57 20.07
N LYS A 34 -2.27 9.15 21.33
CA LYS A 34 -2.78 7.80 21.62
C LYS A 34 -4.15 7.57 20.96
N LYS A 35 -5.05 8.58 20.98
CA LYS A 35 -6.34 8.50 20.28
C LYS A 35 -6.15 8.35 18.77
N LEU A 36 -5.22 9.10 18.16
CA LEU A 36 -4.88 8.96 16.74
C LEU A 36 -4.34 7.56 16.42
N HIS A 37 -3.42 7.05 17.24
CA HIS A 37 -2.82 5.72 17.08
C HIS A 37 -3.87 4.60 17.18
N ASP A 38 -4.74 4.65 18.19
CA ASP A 38 -5.79 3.65 18.36
C ASP A 38 -6.81 3.74 17.21
N ALA A 39 -7.16 4.95 16.78
CA ALA A 39 -8.03 5.17 15.63
C ALA A 39 -7.43 4.64 14.33
N LEU A 40 -6.11 4.75 14.14
CA LEU A 40 -5.44 4.20 12.96
C LEU A 40 -5.57 2.68 12.91
N HIS A 41 -5.45 2.00 14.05
CA HIS A 41 -5.59 0.55 14.11
C HIS A 41 -7.04 0.08 14.01
N GLU A 42 -8.00 0.87 14.49
CA GLU A 42 -9.44 0.57 14.43
C GLU A 42 -10.00 0.81 13.01
N TYR A 43 -9.74 1.99 12.45
CA TYR A 43 -10.35 2.43 11.19
C TYR A 43 -9.45 2.21 9.97
N SER A 44 -8.18 1.84 10.18
CA SER A 44 -7.16 1.52 9.16
C SER A 44 -6.76 2.66 8.20
N VAL A 45 -7.63 3.61 7.90
CA VAL A 45 -7.34 4.81 7.07
C VAL A 45 -7.93 6.03 7.77
N LEU A 46 -7.09 7.03 8.01
CA LEU A 46 -7.44 8.29 8.64
C LEU A 46 -7.17 9.45 7.68
N VAL A 47 -8.04 10.44 7.67
CA VAL A 47 -7.86 11.66 6.87
C VAL A 47 -7.82 12.88 7.81
N ILE A 48 -6.71 13.62 7.80
CA ILE A 48 -6.61 14.93 8.44
C ILE A 48 -6.65 15.99 7.32
N PRO A 49 -7.72 16.79 7.21
CA PRO A 49 -7.82 17.80 6.15
C PRO A 49 -6.96 19.04 6.47
N ASN A 50 -6.77 19.90 5.45
CA ASN A 50 -6.12 21.21 5.56
C ASN A 50 -4.65 21.18 6.03
N GLN A 51 -3.88 20.19 5.57
CA GLN A 51 -2.47 19.96 5.90
C GLN A 51 -1.50 20.30 4.76
N LYS A 52 -1.93 21.06 3.74
CA LYS A 52 -1.12 21.37 2.54
C LYS A 52 0.27 21.91 2.87
N ASP A 53 0.35 22.74 3.91
CA ASP A 53 1.57 23.42 4.33
C ASP A 53 2.38 22.63 5.39
N LEU A 54 1.99 21.37 5.68
CA LEU A 54 2.70 20.53 6.63
C LEU A 54 4.15 20.32 6.17
N ALA A 55 5.11 20.66 7.04
CA ALA A 55 6.51 20.53 6.71
C ALA A 55 6.88 19.03 6.52
N PRO A 56 7.76 18.69 5.54
CA PRO A 56 8.24 17.32 5.36
C PRO A 56 8.82 16.69 6.64
N ARG A 57 9.49 17.50 7.46
CA ARG A 57 10.02 17.07 8.76
C ARG A 57 8.88 16.66 9.72
N SER A 58 7.81 17.43 9.77
CA SER A 58 6.64 17.15 10.61
C SER A 58 5.92 15.89 10.14
N GLN A 59 5.73 15.72 8.83
CA GLN A 59 5.18 14.48 8.27
C GLN A 59 6.02 13.26 8.69
N TRP A 60 7.35 13.35 8.54
CA TRP A 60 8.26 12.28 8.99
C TRP A 60 8.17 12.00 10.50
N LEU A 61 8.15 13.05 11.34
CA LEU A 61 8.03 12.90 12.80
C LEU A 61 6.73 12.21 13.20
N LEU A 62 5.61 12.57 12.57
CA LEU A 62 4.32 11.93 12.79
C LEU A 62 4.37 10.44 12.39
N THR A 63 4.85 10.14 11.18
CA THR A 63 4.96 8.76 10.68
C THR A 63 5.86 7.90 11.56
N ALA A 64 7.01 8.43 11.98
CA ALA A 64 7.92 7.76 12.89
C ALA A 64 7.30 7.51 14.26
N ARG A 65 6.50 8.45 14.79
CA ARG A 65 5.85 8.29 16.10
C ARG A 65 4.83 7.15 16.11
N LEU A 66 4.22 6.83 14.96
CA LEU A 66 3.30 5.70 14.81
C LEU A 66 3.99 4.33 14.90
N ASP A 67 5.31 4.28 14.75
CA ASP A 67 6.12 3.09 14.99
C ASP A 67 7.43 3.44 15.72
N PRO A 68 7.45 3.30 17.06
CA PRO A 68 8.62 3.65 17.87
C PRO A 68 9.84 2.75 17.60
N THR A 69 9.69 1.67 16.83
CA THR A 69 10.79 0.79 16.44
C THR A 69 11.53 1.27 15.18
N THR A 70 11.01 2.29 14.49
CA THR A 70 11.64 2.86 13.30
C THR A 70 13.00 3.47 13.62
N ASP A 71 13.92 3.41 12.64
CA ASP A 71 15.21 4.10 12.76
C ASP A 71 15.04 5.62 12.56
N ILE A 72 14.77 6.31 13.67
CA ILE A 72 14.61 7.77 13.71
C ILE A 72 15.91 8.56 13.52
N ASN A 73 17.06 7.88 13.56
CA ASN A 73 18.38 8.49 13.35
C ASN A 73 18.89 8.24 11.92
N GLY A 74 18.27 7.31 11.21
CA GLY A 74 18.65 6.88 9.87
C GLY A 74 18.06 7.73 8.74
N LYS A 75 18.70 7.64 7.57
CA LYS A 75 18.19 8.17 6.30
C LYS A 75 17.26 7.17 5.58
N SER A 76 16.85 6.09 6.24
CA SER A 76 16.24 4.93 5.62
C SER A 76 14.77 5.17 5.26
N TYR A 77 14.48 5.14 3.96
CA TYR A 77 13.12 5.07 3.40
C TYR A 77 12.63 3.61 3.38
N GLY A 78 11.32 3.37 3.52
CA GLY A 78 10.73 2.03 3.63
C GLY A 78 11.04 1.04 2.49
N HIS A 79 11.46 1.54 1.33
CA HIS A 79 11.86 0.74 0.15
C HIS A 79 13.38 0.60 -0.05
N GLY A 80 14.21 1.14 0.84
CA GLY A 80 15.67 1.04 0.76
C GLY A 80 16.27 1.58 -0.54
N LYS A 81 17.43 1.05 -0.95
CA LYS A 81 18.15 1.47 -2.17
C LYS A 81 17.49 0.99 -3.47
N GLU A 82 16.64 -0.04 -3.41
CA GLU A 82 15.99 -0.65 -4.58
C GLU A 82 15.00 0.26 -5.29
N PHE A 83 14.39 1.20 -4.54
CA PHE A 83 13.52 2.24 -5.08
C PHE A 83 14.17 3.04 -6.23
N ARG A 84 15.51 3.08 -6.28
CA ARG A 84 16.28 3.83 -7.28
C ARG A 84 16.96 2.95 -8.34
N HIS A 85 16.83 1.63 -8.25
CA HIS A 85 17.52 0.74 -9.18
C HIS A 85 16.87 0.83 -10.57
N ALA A 86 17.66 1.02 -11.63
CA ALA A 86 17.13 1.28 -12.99
C ALA A 86 16.25 0.16 -13.55
N LYS A 87 16.42 -1.08 -13.07
CA LYS A 87 15.59 -2.24 -13.45
C LYS A 87 14.35 -2.43 -12.55
N SER A 88 14.21 -1.66 -11.48
CA SER A 88 13.06 -1.78 -10.56
C SER A 88 11.81 -1.19 -11.20
N VAL A 89 10.66 -1.85 -11.01
CA VAL A 89 9.36 -1.29 -11.42
C VAL A 89 9.01 0.01 -10.68
N LEU A 90 9.68 0.30 -9.55
CA LEU A 90 9.46 1.51 -8.75
C LEU A 90 10.33 2.70 -9.18
N ALA A 91 11.27 2.50 -10.10
CA ALA A 91 12.33 3.48 -10.39
C ALA A 91 11.81 4.85 -10.86
N LYS A 92 10.58 4.90 -11.37
CA LYS A 92 9.94 6.10 -11.92
C LYS A 92 8.90 6.74 -11.00
N ASP A 93 8.62 6.13 -9.84
CA ASP A 93 7.44 6.48 -9.04
C ASP A 93 7.59 7.84 -8.33
N GLY A 94 8.82 8.35 -8.14
CA GLY A 94 9.02 9.69 -7.60
C GLY A 94 10.47 10.09 -7.33
N THR A 95 10.67 11.12 -6.50
CA THR A 95 11.98 11.65 -6.06
C THR A 95 11.98 11.92 -4.55
N SER A 96 13.13 12.17 -3.92
CA SER A 96 13.20 12.39 -2.45
C SER A 96 13.44 13.85 -2.12
N ILE A 97 12.80 14.39 -1.08
CA ILE A 97 13.07 15.74 -0.59
C ILE A 97 14.51 15.82 -0.05
N PRO A 98 15.39 16.71 -0.55
CA PRO A 98 16.80 16.71 -0.17
C PRO A 98 17.04 16.92 1.34
N GLY A 99 16.26 17.81 1.96
CA GLY A 99 16.33 18.10 3.39
C GLY A 99 15.66 17.06 4.30
N GLN A 100 14.83 16.18 3.74
CA GLN A 100 14.14 15.11 4.48
C GLN A 100 13.90 13.90 3.54
N PRO A 101 14.93 13.08 3.23
CA PRO A 101 14.85 12.05 2.19
C PRO A 101 13.86 10.91 2.45
N GLN A 102 13.36 10.77 3.68
CA GLN A 102 12.29 9.84 4.08
C GLN A 102 10.93 10.24 3.49
N VAL A 103 10.79 11.50 3.04
CA VAL A 103 9.62 11.99 2.34
C VAL A 103 9.90 11.96 0.84
N GLN A 104 9.17 11.13 0.12
CA GLN A 104 9.16 11.08 -1.34
C GLN A 104 8.15 12.05 -1.91
N VAL A 105 8.47 12.62 -3.06
CA VAL A 105 7.57 13.38 -3.91
C VAL A 105 7.13 12.49 -5.06
N LEU A 106 5.83 12.25 -5.14
CA LEU A 106 5.18 11.44 -6.18
C LEU A 106 4.20 12.32 -6.96
N GLY A 107 3.82 11.91 -8.17
CA GLY A 107 2.76 12.59 -8.90
C GLY A 107 2.89 12.54 -10.41
N GLN A 108 2.48 13.62 -11.07
CA GLN A 108 2.40 13.74 -12.52
C GLN A 108 2.90 15.12 -12.97
N GLY A 109 3.57 15.14 -14.12
CA GLY A 109 3.88 16.34 -14.89
C GLY A 109 5.23 16.96 -14.54
N LYS A 110 5.52 18.08 -15.21
CA LYS A 110 6.76 18.86 -15.01
C LYS A 110 6.55 19.93 -13.95
N TRP A 111 7.55 20.08 -13.08
CA TRP A 111 7.53 21.01 -11.97
C TRP A 111 8.81 21.84 -11.98
N GLU A 112 8.64 23.15 -11.78
CA GLU A 112 9.75 24.09 -11.64
C GLU A 112 10.53 23.84 -10.34
N ALA A 113 11.77 24.34 -10.30
CA ALA A 113 12.59 24.27 -9.10
C ALA A 113 11.98 25.05 -7.92
N GLY A 114 12.27 24.59 -6.69
CA GLY A 114 11.95 25.31 -5.46
C GLY A 114 11.12 24.51 -4.46
N HIS A 115 10.48 23.41 -4.86
CA HIS A 115 9.68 22.57 -3.98
C HIS A 115 10.55 21.87 -2.93
N HIS A 116 10.66 22.45 -1.73
CA HIS A 116 11.53 22.00 -0.64
C HIS A 116 12.99 21.75 -1.05
N GLY A 117 13.54 22.63 -1.88
CA GLY A 117 14.94 22.55 -2.34
C GLY A 117 15.19 21.57 -3.49
N LEU A 118 14.13 20.97 -4.06
CA LEU A 118 14.24 20.25 -5.32
C LEU A 118 14.55 21.22 -6.48
N GLY A 119 15.34 20.73 -7.44
CA GLY A 119 15.46 21.36 -8.75
C GLY A 119 14.19 21.13 -9.59
N GLU A 120 14.29 21.33 -10.90
CA GLU A 120 13.23 20.93 -11.82
C GLU A 120 13.05 19.40 -11.77
N ILE A 121 11.79 18.96 -11.70
CA ILE A 121 11.45 17.53 -11.64
C ILE A 121 10.34 17.20 -12.63
N GLU A 122 10.40 15.98 -13.16
CA GLU A 122 9.34 15.39 -13.98
C GLU A 122 8.84 14.13 -13.28
N LEU A 123 7.55 14.12 -12.93
CA LEU A 123 6.91 13.04 -12.21
C LEU A 123 5.99 12.26 -13.16
N THR A 124 5.91 10.95 -12.97
CA THR A 124 5.08 10.06 -13.77
C THR A 124 4.10 9.31 -12.88
N HIS A 125 2.80 9.48 -13.14
CA HIS A 125 1.77 8.75 -12.44
C HIS A 125 1.75 7.29 -12.90
N PRO A 126 1.83 6.30 -11.98
CA PRO A 126 1.75 4.90 -12.36
C PRO A 126 0.39 4.55 -12.96
N THR A 127 0.39 3.87 -14.10
CA THR A 127 -0.85 3.47 -14.78
C THR A 127 -0.76 2.02 -15.25
N HIS A 128 -1.93 1.37 -15.33
CA HIS A 128 -2.05 -0.02 -15.75
C HIS A 128 -1.41 -0.29 -17.12
N PHE A 129 -1.38 0.69 -18.03
CA PHE A 129 -0.73 0.61 -19.35
C PHE A 129 0.73 0.14 -19.31
N THR A 130 1.43 0.42 -18.22
CA THR A 130 2.85 0.09 -18.06
C THR A 130 3.08 -1.25 -17.36
N PHE A 131 2.10 -1.77 -16.63
CA PHE A 131 2.29 -2.86 -15.68
C PHE A 131 1.41 -4.09 -15.98
N HIS A 132 0.21 -3.89 -16.51
CA HIS A 132 -0.74 -4.98 -16.79
C HIS A 132 -0.43 -5.70 -18.09
N LYS A 133 -0.90 -6.94 -18.20
CA LYS A 133 -0.78 -7.77 -19.41
C LYS A 133 -1.82 -7.37 -20.45
N SER A 134 -3.09 -7.34 -20.05
CA SER A 134 -4.18 -6.79 -20.85
C SER A 134 -4.31 -5.30 -20.55
N LEU A 135 -4.51 -4.50 -21.60
CA LEU A 135 -4.64 -3.06 -21.48
C LEU A 135 -6.04 -2.66 -21.93
N LEU A 136 -6.57 -1.57 -21.37
CA LEU A 136 -7.75 -0.94 -21.92
C LEU A 136 -7.46 -0.42 -23.33
N SER A 137 -8.43 -0.57 -24.22
CA SER A 137 -8.44 0.03 -25.54
C SER A 137 -8.63 1.55 -25.46
N ASN A 138 -8.29 2.25 -26.54
CA ASN A 138 -8.52 3.69 -26.63
C ASN A 138 -10.00 4.07 -26.52
N GLU A 139 -10.91 3.19 -26.94
CA GLU A 139 -12.36 3.38 -26.85
C GLU A 139 -12.82 3.30 -25.39
N GLU A 140 -12.44 2.23 -24.67
CA GLU A 140 -12.75 2.09 -23.24
C GLU A 140 -12.21 3.28 -22.41
N VAL A 141 -11.00 3.75 -22.73
CA VAL A 141 -10.41 4.92 -22.08
C VAL A 141 -11.18 6.20 -22.39
N ALA A 142 -11.63 6.38 -23.64
CA ALA A 142 -12.44 7.52 -24.05
C ALA A 142 -13.83 7.51 -23.37
N GLU A 143 -14.35 6.33 -23.05
CA GLU A 143 -15.56 6.12 -22.24
C GLU A 143 -15.34 6.30 -20.73
N GLY A 144 -14.13 6.70 -20.30
CA GLY A 144 -13.81 6.99 -18.90
C GLY A 144 -13.42 5.76 -18.08
N GLN A 145 -13.08 4.63 -18.72
CA GLN A 145 -12.63 3.45 -17.99
C GLN A 145 -11.19 3.60 -17.48
N THR A 146 -10.93 3.01 -16.32
CA THR A 146 -9.60 2.90 -15.69
C THR A 146 -9.47 1.56 -14.96
N ARG A 147 -8.30 1.30 -14.37
CA ARG A 147 -8.01 0.10 -13.58
C ARG A 147 -7.21 0.46 -12.33
N TYR A 148 -7.27 -0.41 -11.33
CA TYR A 148 -6.31 -0.38 -10.23
C TYR A 148 -4.92 -0.69 -10.80
N TYR A 149 -3.94 0.16 -10.52
CA TYR A 149 -2.58 -0.04 -11.03
C TYR A 149 -1.95 -1.32 -10.49
N ARG A 150 -1.87 -1.43 -9.15
CA ARG A 150 -1.29 -2.56 -8.44
C ARG A 150 -1.76 -2.55 -7.00
N TRP A 151 -2.43 -3.61 -6.57
CA TRP A 151 -2.73 -3.79 -5.15
C TRP A 151 -1.48 -4.21 -4.41
N HIS A 152 -1.11 -3.44 -3.39
CA HIS A 152 0.12 -3.66 -2.65
C HIS A 152 0.06 -3.18 -1.20
N ILE A 153 1.08 -3.60 -0.47
CA ILE A 153 1.50 -3.08 0.82
C ILE A 153 2.81 -2.33 0.56
N ASP A 154 2.99 -1.14 1.15
CA ASP A 154 4.29 -0.46 1.07
C ASP A 154 5.30 -1.31 1.83
N SER A 155 6.35 -1.80 1.15
CA SER A 155 7.46 -2.52 1.78
C SER A 155 8.57 -2.76 0.76
N ALA A 156 9.83 -2.84 1.20
CA ALA A 156 10.89 -3.36 0.33
C ALA A 156 10.71 -4.85 0.00
N LEU A 157 10.08 -5.61 0.92
CA LEU A 157 9.90 -7.06 0.84
C LEU A 157 11.22 -7.86 0.70
N TYR A 158 12.36 -7.21 0.93
CA TYR A 158 13.68 -7.80 1.00
C TYR A 158 14.56 -6.99 1.97
N GLY A 159 15.12 -7.65 2.98
CA GLY A 159 16.00 -7.07 3.99
C GLY A 159 15.36 -6.08 4.99
N LEU A 160 14.27 -5.40 4.63
CA LEU A 160 13.58 -4.41 5.48
C LEU A 160 12.17 -4.88 5.83
N SER A 161 11.78 -4.68 7.09
CA SER A 161 10.46 -5.07 7.59
C SER A 161 9.38 -4.08 7.12
N PRO A 162 8.16 -4.57 6.78
CA PRO A 162 7.07 -3.69 6.34
C PRO A 162 6.79 -2.55 7.33
N PRO A 163 6.70 -1.29 6.88
CA PRO A 163 6.20 -0.15 7.66
C PRO A 163 4.88 -0.47 8.38
N VAL A 164 4.71 0.05 9.60
CA VAL A 164 3.43 -0.01 10.32
C VAL A 164 2.42 0.95 9.68
N ALA A 165 2.86 2.17 9.37
CA ALA A 165 2.02 3.21 8.81
C ALA A 165 2.70 3.90 7.63
N THR A 166 1.87 4.42 6.72
CA THR A 166 2.27 5.34 5.67
C THR A 166 1.43 6.60 5.79
N THR A 167 2.05 7.75 5.53
CA THR A 167 1.36 9.02 5.36
C THR A 167 1.49 9.49 3.92
N LEU A 168 0.40 9.98 3.33
CA LEU A 168 0.36 10.52 1.99
C LEU A 168 -0.38 11.86 2.02
N LEU A 169 0.27 12.92 1.57
CA LEU A 169 -0.22 14.30 1.64
C LEU A 169 -0.45 14.85 0.23
N GLY A 170 -1.66 15.30 -0.06
CA GLY A 170 -2.01 15.99 -1.31
C GLY A 170 -1.53 17.44 -1.30
N ILE A 171 -0.49 17.77 -2.09
CA ILE A 171 0.04 19.14 -2.18
C ILE A 171 -0.59 19.92 -3.32
N HIS A 172 -0.68 19.27 -4.48
CA HIS A 172 -1.40 19.76 -5.63
C HIS A 172 -2.20 18.60 -6.21
N VAL A 173 -3.52 18.75 -6.14
CA VAL A 173 -4.45 17.74 -6.61
C VAL A 173 -5.33 18.38 -7.69
N PRO A 174 -5.48 17.74 -8.86
CA PRO A 174 -6.35 18.26 -9.90
C PRO A 174 -7.83 18.27 -9.45
N PRO A 175 -8.67 19.15 -10.02
CA PRO A 175 -10.06 19.30 -9.61
C PRO A 175 -10.86 17.99 -9.67
N HIS A 176 -11.80 17.82 -8.74
CA HIS A 176 -12.66 16.64 -8.56
C HIS A 176 -13.67 16.38 -9.68
N GLU A 177 -13.70 17.22 -10.71
CA GLU A 177 -14.77 17.20 -11.72
C GLU A 177 -14.69 15.96 -12.63
N ARG A 178 -13.53 15.29 -12.68
CA ARG A 178 -13.34 14.12 -13.52
C ARG A 178 -13.45 12.81 -12.74
N THR A 179 -14.55 12.14 -13.01
CA THR A 179 -14.82 10.79 -12.54
C THR A 179 -14.50 9.75 -13.62
N LEU A 180 -13.94 8.63 -13.20
CA LEU A 180 -13.61 7.46 -14.01
C LEU A 180 -14.34 6.23 -13.44
N LYS A 181 -14.36 5.13 -14.19
CA LYS A 181 -14.94 3.87 -13.74
C LYS A 181 -13.97 2.70 -13.88
N VAL A 182 -13.92 1.85 -12.87
CA VAL A 182 -13.30 0.52 -12.97
C VAL A 182 -14.39 -0.48 -13.32
N VAL A 183 -14.19 -1.26 -14.39
CA VAL A 183 -15.11 -2.34 -14.79
C VAL A 183 -14.42 -3.68 -14.50
N TYR A 184 -15.03 -4.51 -13.67
CA TYR A 184 -14.48 -5.80 -13.28
C TYR A 184 -14.67 -6.83 -14.40
N GLU A 185 -13.59 -7.45 -14.89
CA GLU A 185 -13.65 -8.31 -16.07
C GLU A 185 -14.50 -9.57 -15.86
N ASP A 186 -14.52 -10.10 -14.64
CA ASP A 186 -15.19 -11.35 -14.25
C ASP A 186 -16.67 -11.15 -13.90
N THR A 187 -17.02 -10.11 -13.14
CA THR A 187 -18.39 -9.86 -12.67
C THR A 187 -19.16 -8.81 -13.50
N LYS A 188 -18.44 -7.99 -14.27
CA LYS A 188 -18.98 -6.83 -15.00
C LYS A 188 -19.57 -5.74 -14.11
N GLU A 189 -19.36 -5.83 -12.80
CA GLU A 189 -19.68 -4.75 -11.88
C GLU A 189 -18.79 -3.54 -12.14
N GLU A 190 -19.23 -2.38 -11.67
CA GLU A 190 -18.54 -1.12 -11.88
C GLU A 190 -18.28 -0.44 -10.53
N LYS A 191 -17.10 0.18 -10.40
CA LYS A 191 -16.78 1.09 -9.29
C LYS A 191 -16.41 2.45 -9.83
N GLU A 192 -17.20 3.44 -9.48
CA GLU A 192 -16.88 4.83 -9.73
C GLU A 192 -15.73 5.31 -8.81
N VAL A 193 -14.76 6.01 -9.40
CA VAL A 193 -13.58 6.57 -8.73
C VAL A 193 -13.22 7.94 -9.31
N THR A 194 -12.73 8.87 -8.51
CA THR A 194 -12.17 10.12 -9.04
C THR A 194 -10.81 9.88 -9.69
N GLN A 195 -10.44 10.71 -10.66
CA GLN A 195 -9.15 10.63 -11.34
C GLN A 195 -8.00 10.77 -10.33
N GLY A 196 -7.10 9.78 -10.27
CA GLY A 196 -5.97 9.81 -9.33
C GLY A 196 -6.36 9.51 -7.88
N ALA A 197 -7.52 8.90 -7.63
CA ALA A 197 -7.88 8.39 -6.32
C ALA A 197 -6.88 7.33 -5.83
N THR A 198 -6.81 7.18 -4.51
CA THR A 198 -6.13 6.04 -3.89
C THR A 198 -7.18 5.08 -3.37
N ALA A 199 -7.22 3.88 -3.92
CA ALA A 199 -8.11 2.82 -3.49
C ALA A 199 -7.49 2.02 -2.35
N PHE A 200 -8.30 1.70 -1.35
CA PHE A 200 -7.92 0.90 -0.18
C PHE A 200 -8.90 -0.25 0.00
N VAL A 201 -8.39 -1.38 0.47
CA VAL A 201 -9.18 -2.51 0.97
C VAL A 201 -8.67 -2.93 2.34
N SER A 202 -9.59 -3.28 3.23
CA SER A 202 -9.27 -3.70 4.60
C SER A 202 -8.85 -5.17 4.62
N GLY A 203 -7.64 -5.45 5.08
CA GLY A 203 -7.17 -6.82 5.28
C GLY A 203 -8.00 -7.57 6.32
N LYS A 204 -8.63 -6.87 7.28
CA LYS A 204 -9.56 -7.48 8.23
C LYS A 204 -10.82 -7.95 7.52
N MET A 205 -11.45 -7.07 6.74
CA MET A 205 -12.65 -7.44 5.98
C MET A 205 -12.32 -8.57 5.00
N ALA A 206 -11.16 -8.52 4.36
CA ALA A 206 -10.67 -9.59 3.49
C ALA A 206 -10.57 -10.93 4.22
N PHE A 207 -10.02 -10.95 5.44
CA PHE A 207 -9.92 -12.16 6.26
C PHE A 207 -11.29 -12.66 6.75
N ASP A 208 -12.15 -11.76 7.21
CA ASP A 208 -13.48 -12.10 7.74
C ASP A 208 -14.38 -12.73 6.66
N GLN A 209 -14.20 -12.34 5.40
CA GLN A 209 -14.93 -12.87 4.23
C GLN A 209 -14.46 -14.26 3.77
N LEU A 210 -13.29 -14.72 4.23
CA LEU A 210 -12.81 -16.06 3.90
C LEU A 210 -13.74 -17.13 4.48
N SER A 211 -13.81 -18.28 3.79
CA SER A 211 -14.40 -19.48 4.37
C SER A 211 -13.59 -19.94 5.59
N GLU A 212 -14.18 -20.73 6.50
CA GLU A 212 -13.44 -21.24 7.67
C GLU A 212 -12.24 -22.11 7.26
N GLU A 213 -12.36 -22.85 6.16
CA GLU A 213 -11.25 -23.61 5.57
C GLU A 213 -10.13 -22.67 5.10
N ASP A 214 -10.49 -21.59 4.39
CA ASP A 214 -9.52 -20.61 3.91
C ASP A 214 -8.89 -19.79 5.04
N LYS A 215 -9.62 -19.53 6.13
CA LYS A 215 -9.05 -18.90 7.34
C LYS A 215 -8.00 -19.80 7.95
N GLU A 216 -8.30 -21.08 8.15
CA GLU A 216 -7.33 -22.04 8.71
C GLU A 216 -6.11 -22.19 7.79
N LEU A 217 -6.33 -22.27 6.47
CA LEU A 217 -5.26 -22.29 5.48
C LEU A 217 -4.37 -21.03 5.59
N ALA A 218 -4.98 -19.85 5.57
CA ALA A 218 -4.26 -18.58 5.60
C ALA A 218 -3.48 -18.38 6.90
N LEU A 219 -4.07 -18.74 8.05
CA LEU A 219 -3.40 -18.70 9.36
C LEU A 219 -2.17 -19.60 9.42
N ASN A 220 -2.15 -20.69 8.64
CA ASN A 220 -1.06 -21.66 8.57
C ASN A 220 -0.07 -21.43 7.42
N THR A 221 -0.12 -20.26 6.79
CA THR A 221 0.68 -19.96 5.60
C THR A 221 1.66 -18.82 5.82
N THR A 222 2.87 -19.02 5.33
CA THR A 222 3.92 -18.00 5.23
C THR A 222 4.16 -17.68 3.76
N VAL A 223 4.16 -16.41 3.42
CA VAL A 223 4.52 -15.91 2.10
C VAL A 223 6.04 -15.73 2.04
N VAL A 224 6.66 -16.34 1.04
CA VAL A 224 8.07 -16.12 0.71
C VAL A 224 8.13 -15.14 -0.45
N TYR A 225 8.82 -14.01 -0.25
CA TYR A 225 9.03 -13.01 -1.30
C TYR A 225 10.33 -13.27 -2.05
N ALA A 226 10.38 -12.93 -3.34
CA ALA A 226 11.60 -13.09 -4.12
C ALA A 226 12.70 -12.13 -3.61
N PRO A 227 14.00 -12.47 -3.73
CA PRO A 227 15.05 -11.48 -3.55
C PRO A 227 14.87 -10.34 -4.56
N HIS A 228 15.11 -9.10 -4.13
CA HIS A 228 14.91 -7.91 -4.95
C HIS A 228 13.57 -7.93 -5.72
N PRO A 229 12.42 -8.06 -5.03
CA PRO A 229 11.17 -8.53 -5.65
C PRO A 229 10.68 -7.61 -6.78
N TYR A 230 10.93 -6.30 -6.67
CA TYR A 230 10.56 -5.32 -7.70
C TYR A 230 11.43 -5.37 -8.97
N ILE A 231 12.62 -5.98 -8.88
CA ILE A 231 13.46 -6.30 -10.04
C ILE A 231 13.06 -7.68 -10.58
N PHE A 232 12.84 -8.65 -9.69
CA PHE A 232 12.39 -9.99 -10.05
C PHE A 232 11.15 -9.98 -10.96
N ILE A 233 10.14 -9.17 -10.64
CA ILE A 233 8.90 -9.10 -11.42
C ILE A 233 8.98 -8.16 -12.64
N SER A 234 10.08 -7.43 -12.83
CA SER A 234 10.15 -6.35 -13.83
C SER A 234 9.87 -6.77 -15.28
N PRO A 235 10.23 -7.99 -15.75
CA PRO A 235 9.92 -8.42 -17.11
C PRO A 235 8.55 -9.10 -17.25
N ALA A 236 7.90 -9.43 -16.13
CA ALA A 236 6.54 -9.99 -16.10
C ALA A 236 5.48 -8.88 -16.18
N LYS A 237 4.20 -9.28 -16.36
CA LYS A 237 3.05 -8.36 -16.40
C LYS A 237 1.96 -8.80 -15.44
N ALA A 238 1.25 -7.84 -14.85
CA ALA A 238 0.19 -8.09 -13.88
C ALA A 238 -1.13 -8.53 -14.53
N THR A 239 -1.98 -9.18 -13.72
CA THR A 239 -3.39 -9.40 -14.02
C THR A 239 -4.12 -8.06 -14.23
N SER A 240 -5.26 -8.09 -14.91
CA SER A 240 -6.06 -6.90 -15.25
C SER A 240 -6.56 -6.10 -14.05
N ASP A 241 -6.64 -6.73 -12.88
CA ASP A 241 -6.99 -6.11 -11.60
C ASP A 241 -5.77 -5.70 -10.77
N GLY A 242 -4.55 -6.06 -11.19
CA GLY A 242 -3.32 -5.74 -10.49
C GLY A 242 -3.09 -6.49 -9.17
N LEU A 243 -3.81 -7.59 -8.90
CA LEU A 243 -3.63 -8.40 -7.68
C LEU A 243 -2.32 -9.21 -7.72
N THR A 244 -2.04 -9.87 -8.85
CA THR A 244 -0.87 -10.76 -9.01
C THR A 244 -0.19 -10.55 -10.37
N MET A 245 0.94 -11.22 -10.58
CA MET A 245 1.56 -11.31 -11.91
C MET A 245 1.00 -12.50 -12.69
N VAL A 246 0.86 -12.35 -14.01
CA VAL A 246 0.53 -13.48 -14.88
C VAL A 246 1.72 -14.44 -14.91
N SER A 247 1.48 -15.70 -14.58
CA SER A 247 2.49 -16.77 -14.56
C SER A 247 2.83 -17.23 -15.98
N GLU A 248 3.76 -16.52 -16.64
CA GLU A 248 4.29 -16.88 -17.97
C GLU A 248 5.78 -17.26 -17.94
N GLY A 249 6.37 -17.40 -16.75
CA GLY A 249 7.81 -17.67 -16.57
C GLY A 249 8.71 -16.54 -17.08
N LYS A 250 8.27 -15.29 -16.92
CA LYS A 250 8.95 -14.09 -17.42
C LYS A 250 9.67 -13.30 -16.34
N GLU A 251 9.58 -13.74 -15.09
CA GLU A 251 10.34 -13.19 -13.99
C GLU A 251 11.84 -13.27 -14.29
N MET A 252 12.59 -12.30 -13.78
CA MET A 252 14.05 -12.30 -13.91
C MET A 252 14.62 -13.53 -13.21
N ALA A 253 15.57 -14.21 -13.85
CA ALA A 253 16.26 -15.34 -13.24
C ALA A 253 17.07 -14.87 -12.01
N LEU A 254 17.19 -15.72 -10.98
CA LEU A 254 17.82 -15.35 -9.71
C LEU A 254 19.30 -14.99 -9.84
N ASP A 255 19.99 -15.51 -10.85
CA ASP A 255 21.39 -15.24 -11.18
C ASP A 255 21.58 -13.94 -12.00
N GLU A 256 20.50 -13.36 -12.53
CA GLU A 256 20.49 -12.06 -13.20
C GLU A 256 20.11 -10.90 -12.27
N LEU A 257 19.63 -11.22 -11.06
CA LEU A 257 19.36 -10.24 -10.01
C LEU A 257 20.68 -9.63 -9.47
N PRO A 258 20.62 -8.44 -8.84
CA PRO A 258 21.72 -7.98 -8.01
C PRO A 258 22.09 -9.02 -6.95
N GLU A 259 23.34 -8.98 -6.47
CA GLU A 259 23.82 -9.90 -5.43
C GLU A 259 22.87 -9.90 -4.22
N TRP A 260 22.41 -11.09 -3.84
CA TRP A 260 21.43 -11.27 -2.79
C TRP A 260 21.82 -12.36 -1.81
N GLU A 261 21.29 -12.25 -0.59
CA GLU A 261 21.53 -13.17 0.52
C GLU A 261 20.21 -13.79 0.95
N GLU A 262 20.19 -15.12 1.10
CA GLU A 262 19.00 -15.85 1.57
C GLU A 262 18.49 -15.32 2.93
N SER A 263 19.38 -14.88 3.82
CA SER A 263 19.02 -14.30 5.13
C SER A 263 18.23 -12.99 5.04
N LYS A 264 18.20 -12.34 3.87
CA LYS A 264 17.44 -11.11 3.62
C LYS A 264 16.10 -11.39 2.92
N VAL A 265 15.88 -12.61 2.43
CA VAL A 265 14.59 -13.03 1.87
C VAL A 265 13.52 -12.94 2.95
N LYS A 266 12.45 -12.20 2.67
CA LYS A 266 11.36 -12.03 3.63
C LYS A 266 10.40 -13.21 3.56
N ARG A 267 10.19 -13.81 4.73
CA ARG A 267 9.18 -14.83 5.03
C ARG A 267 8.21 -14.23 6.02
N LEU A 268 7.03 -13.82 5.54
CA LEU A 268 6.03 -13.13 6.36
C LEU A 268 4.75 -13.97 6.44
N PRO A 269 4.04 -14.01 7.58
CA PRO A 269 2.75 -14.69 7.64
C PRO A 269 1.78 -14.13 6.58
N LEU A 270 0.92 -14.96 6.02
CA LEU A 270 -0.15 -14.49 5.11
C LEU A 270 -1.23 -13.70 5.85
N VAL A 271 -1.36 -13.92 7.16
CA VAL A 271 -2.28 -13.20 8.05
C VAL A 271 -1.49 -12.46 9.12
N TRP A 272 -1.72 -11.16 9.28
CA TRP A 272 -1.08 -10.35 10.32
C TRP A 272 -2.09 -10.03 11.41
N THR A 273 -1.67 -10.05 12.68
CA THR A 273 -2.52 -9.67 13.80
C THR A 273 -2.29 -8.20 14.14
N ASN A 274 -3.39 -7.45 14.19
CA ASN A 274 -3.39 -6.07 14.64
C ASN A 274 -3.08 -6.01 16.15
N PRO A 275 -1.99 -5.34 16.57
CA PRO A 275 -1.55 -5.39 17.97
C PRO A 275 -2.45 -4.62 18.93
N VAL A 276 -3.31 -3.73 18.43
CA VAL A 276 -4.23 -2.93 19.25
C VAL A 276 -5.59 -3.61 19.36
N THR A 277 -6.15 -4.06 18.23
CA THR A 277 -7.51 -4.60 18.19
C THR A 277 -7.55 -6.13 18.34
N GLY A 278 -6.42 -6.82 18.15
CA GLY A 278 -6.34 -8.28 18.13
C GLY A 278 -6.90 -8.92 16.85
N ASN A 279 -7.45 -8.14 15.93
CA ASN A 279 -8.03 -8.64 14.69
C ASN A 279 -6.97 -9.26 13.76
N HIS A 280 -7.37 -10.29 13.02
CA HIS A 280 -6.59 -10.84 11.92
C HIS A 280 -6.84 -10.08 10.63
N HIS A 281 -5.78 -9.84 9.87
CA HIS A 281 -5.81 -9.18 8.56
C HIS A 281 -5.10 -10.06 7.53
N LEU A 282 -5.78 -10.40 6.43
CA LEU A 282 -5.13 -11.00 5.27
C LEU A 282 -4.17 -9.94 4.69
N GLN A 283 -2.88 -10.26 4.58
CA GLN A 283 -1.84 -9.31 4.21
C GLN A 283 -0.80 -9.93 3.31
N VAL A 284 -0.85 -9.56 2.02
CA VAL A 284 0.08 -10.05 1.02
C VAL A 284 0.22 -9.09 -0.15
N HIS A 285 1.45 -8.92 -0.63
CA HIS A 285 1.70 -8.27 -1.91
C HIS A 285 1.73 -9.33 -3.02
N GLY A 286 0.56 -9.66 -3.58
CA GLY A 286 0.38 -10.79 -4.51
C GLY A 286 1.32 -10.81 -5.71
N CYS A 287 1.68 -9.64 -6.26
CA CYS A 287 2.63 -9.56 -7.37
C CYS A 287 4.06 -10.03 -7.01
N CYS A 288 4.52 -9.82 -5.78
CA CYS A 288 5.92 -10.04 -5.37
C CYS A 288 6.18 -11.43 -4.76
N ILE A 289 5.18 -12.31 -4.76
CA ILE A 289 5.28 -13.67 -4.24
C ILE A 289 6.33 -14.47 -5.02
N TRP A 290 7.10 -15.28 -4.29
CA TRP A 290 7.95 -16.32 -4.86
C TRP A 290 7.41 -17.73 -4.59
N ALA A 291 6.95 -17.98 -3.36
CA ALA A 291 6.34 -19.24 -2.94
C ALA A 291 5.45 -19.04 -1.69
N LEU A 292 4.67 -20.06 -1.34
CA LEU A 292 4.06 -20.17 -0.01
C LEU A 292 4.66 -21.36 0.75
N GLU A 293 4.90 -21.20 2.04
CA GLU A 293 5.32 -22.25 2.97
C GLU A 293 4.19 -22.52 3.96
N ARG A 294 3.79 -23.78 4.12
CA ARG A 294 2.78 -24.21 5.08
C ARG A 294 3.42 -24.63 6.40
N SER A 295 2.65 -24.56 7.49
CA SER A 295 3.08 -25.05 8.81
C SER A 295 3.42 -26.54 8.85
N ASN A 296 2.88 -27.34 7.93
CA ASN A 296 3.18 -28.77 7.78
C ASN A 296 4.45 -29.05 6.95
N GLY A 297 5.15 -28.01 6.47
CA GLY A 297 6.36 -28.12 5.66
C GLY A 297 6.14 -28.20 4.13
N GLU A 298 4.89 -28.19 3.66
CA GLU A 298 4.60 -28.10 2.22
C GLU A 298 5.05 -26.73 1.65
N VAL A 299 5.65 -26.77 0.47
CA VAL A 299 6.01 -25.57 -0.30
C VAL A 299 5.17 -25.51 -1.57
N VAL A 300 4.37 -24.46 -1.69
CA VAL A 300 3.55 -24.18 -2.87
C VAL A 300 4.37 -23.29 -3.82
N PRO A 301 4.68 -23.76 -5.05
CA PRO A 301 5.52 -23.01 -5.98
C PRO A 301 4.80 -21.80 -6.58
N LEU A 302 5.57 -20.87 -7.15
CA LEU A 302 5.16 -19.55 -7.65
C LEU A 302 3.79 -19.50 -8.35
N GLU A 303 3.57 -20.33 -9.36
CA GLU A 303 2.32 -20.31 -10.13
C GLU A 303 1.10 -20.65 -9.26
N LYS A 304 1.20 -21.74 -8.49
CA LYS A 304 0.15 -22.16 -7.55
C LYS A 304 -0.02 -21.21 -6.38
N ALA A 305 1.07 -20.62 -5.91
CA ALA A 305 1.04 -19.59 -4.89
C ALA A 305 0.24 -18.35 -5.34
N ARG A 306 0.43 -17.92 -6.59
CA ARG A 306 -0.32 -16.80 -7.18
C ARG A 306 -1.78 -17.16 -7.42
N GLU A 307 -2.09 -18.34 -7.96
CA GLU A 307 -3.47 -18.80 -8.14
C GLU A 307 -4.25 -18.78 -6.81
N GLU A 308 -3.63 -19.31 -5.75
CA GLU A 308 -4.25 -19.35 -4.43
C GLU A 308 -4.41 -17.97 -3.82
N VAL A 309 -3.35 -17.16 -3.78
CA VAL A 309 -3.44 -15.81 -3.22
C VAL A 309 -4.42 -14.94 -4.00
N TYR A 310 -4.45 -15.05 -5.33
CA TYR A 310 -5.46 -14.37 -6.14
C TYR A 310 -6.87 -14.76 -5.70
N ARG A 311 -7.16 -16.05 -5.52
CA ARG A 311 -8.46 -16.54 -5.06
C ARG A 311 -8.84 -15.98 -3.68
N LEU A 312 -7.88 -15.87 -2.76
CA LEU A 312 -8.10 -15.33 -1.42
C LEU A 312 -8.29 -13.81 -1.42
N MET A 313 -7.56 -13.08 -2.28
CA MET A 313 -7.62 -11.62 -2.36
C MET A 313 -8.82 -11.10 -3.16
N ARG A 314 -9.22 -11.80 -4.22
CA ARG A 314 -10.19 -11.30 -5.21
C ARG A 314 -11.53 -10.86 -4.59
N PRO A 315 -12.13 -11.57 -3.63
CA PRO A 315 -13.38 -11.11 -2.99
C PRO A 315 -13.25 -9.76 -2.28
N ALA A 316 -12.09 -9.48 -1.68
CA ALA A 316 -11.87 -8.27 -0.90
C ALA A 316 -11.83 -7.00 -1.75
N ILE A 317 -11.53 -7.12 -3.05
CA ILE A 317 -11.59 -6.01 -4.01
C ILE A 317 -12.95 -5.89 -4.71
N ALA A 318 -14.02 -6.53 -4.22
CA ALA A 318 -15.37 -6.26 -4.73
C ALA A 318 -15.71 -4.75 -4.59
N PRO A 319 -16.48 -4.15 -5.51
CA PRO A 319 -16.74 -2.71 -5.54
C PRO A 319 -17.16 -2.10 -4.19
N GLU A 320 -18.02 -2.77 -3.45
CA GLU A 320 -18.57 -2.35 -2.15
C GLU A 320 -17.54 -2.37 -1.01
N ASN A 321 -16.46 -3.15 -1.15
CA ASN A 321 -15.40 -3.27 -0.16
C ASN A 321 -14.27 -2.25 -0.36
N VAL A 322 -14.27 -1.55 -1.50
CA VAL A 322 -13.20 -0.62 -1.87
C VAL A 322 -13.53 0.80 -1.40
N TYR A 323 -12.71 1.32 -0.50
CA TYR A 323 -12.67 2.75 -0.21
C TYR A 323 -11.75 3.46 -1.21
N ALA A 324 -12.30 4.22 -2.15
CA ALA A 324 -11.54 5.07 -3.06
C ALA A 324 -11.49 6.50 -2.51
N HIS A 325 -10.37 6.88 -1.89
CA HIS A 325 -10.18 8.21 -1.36
C HIS A 325 -10.04 9.23 -2.51
N SER A 326 -11.03 10.11 -2.59
CA SER A 326 -11.03 11.25 -3.49
C SER A 326 -10.30 12.40 -2.78
N TRP A 327 -9.13 12.75 -3.30
CA TRP A 327 -8.19 13.67 -2.68
C TRP A 327 -8.61 15.13 -2.76
N ASP A 328 -8.77 15.82 -1.64
CA ASP A 328 -8.73 17.29 -1.62
C ASP A 328 -7.28 17.80 -1.46
N GLU A 329 -7.03 19.04 -1.91
CA GLU A 329 -5.75 19.69 -1.64
C GLU A 329 -5.57 19.91 -0.13
N GLY A 330 -4.46 19.40 0.41
CA GLY A 330 -4.18 19.43 1.84
C GLY A 330 -4.71 18.23 2.62
N ASP A 331 -5.33 17.23 2.00
CA ASP A 331 -5.62 15.99 2.70
C ASP A 331 -4.32 15.27 3.07
N LEU A 332 -4.12 15.04 4.37
CA LEU A 332 -3.12 14.11 4.90
C LEU A 332 -3.81 12.79 5.23
N VAL A 333 -3.63 11.80 4.37
CA VAL A 333 -4.11 10.44 4.62
C VAL A 333 -3.04 9.65 5.36
N ILE A 334 -3.40 9.07 6.49
CA ILE A 334 -2.59 8.14 7.27
C ILE A 334 -3.24 6.77 7.16
N PHE A 335 -2.51 5.76 6.71
CA PHE A 335 -3.05 4.41 6.65
C PHE A 335 -2.17 3.40 7.39
N HIS A 336 -2.84 2.48 8.09
CA HIS A 336 -2.25 1.33 8.74
C HIS A 336 -1.78 0.39 7.64
N ASN A 337 -0.54 0.54 7.18
CA ASN A 337 0.04 -0.21 6.07
C ASN A 337 0.01 -1.72 6.33
N ARG A 338 0.04 -2.15 7.60
CA ARG A 338 -0.15 -3.55 8.00
C ARG A 338 -1.60 -4.02 8.07
N GLY A 339 -2.56 -3.12 7.85
CA GLY A 339 -3.98 -3.37 7.94
C GLY A 339 -4.73 -3.30 6.62
N VAL A 340 -4.14 -2.71 5.57
CA VAL A 340 -4.78 -2.48 4.27
C VAL A 340 -3.89 -2.86 3.10
N TRP A 341 -4.51 -3.17 1.96
CA TRP A 341 -3.83 -3.06 0.66
C TRP A 341 -4.32 -1.81 -0.03
N HIS A 342 -3.50 -1.25 -0.90
CA HIS A 342 -3.88 -0.06 -1.65
C HIS A 342 -3.38 -0.08 -3.08
N ALA A 343 -4.05 0.69 -3.92
CA ALA A 343 -3.74 0.85 -5.34
C ALA A 343 -4.06 2.26 -5.80
N VAL A 344 -3.20 2.83 -6.63
CA VAL A 344 -3.52 4.08 -7.34
C VAL A 344 -4.44 3.77 -8.52
N THR A 345 -5.38 4.67 -8.82
CA THR A 345 -6.28 4.57 -9.97
C THR A 345 -6.12 5.77 -10.92
N GLY A 346 -6.75 5.68 -12.08
CA GLY A 346 -6.82 6.77 -13.03
C GLY A 346 -5.58 6.94 -13.89
N GLN A 347 -5.75 7.74 -14.94
CA GLN A 347 -4.71 8.14 -15.86
C GLN A 347 -4.83 9.63 -16.11
N PHE A 348 -3.70 10.31 -16.23
CA PHE A 348 -3.64 11.75 -16.51
C PHE A 348 -3.38 11.99 -18.00
N ALA A 349 -4.08 12.97 -18.56
CA ALA A 349 -3.81 13.49 -19.88
C ALA A 349 -2.49 14.28 -19.89
N GLU A 350 -1.94 14.49 -21.08
CA GLU A 350 -0.76 15.32 -21.25
C GLU A 350 -1.01 16.74 -20.72
N GLY A 351 -0.07 17.25 -19.92
CA GLY A 351 -0.15 18.58 -19.31
C GLY A 351 -0.85 18.64 -17.95
N GLU A 352 -1.62 17.62 -17.55
CA GLU A 352 -2.17 17.55 -16.19
C GLU A 352 -1.05 17.36 -15.16
N ARG A 353 -1.26 17.94 -13.96
CA ARG A 353 -0.24 17.98 -12.90
C ARG A 353 -0.84 17.45 -11.59
N ARG A 354 -0.03 16.71 -10.85
CA ARG A 354 -0.32 16.23 -9.50
C ARG A 354 0.97 16.18 -8.71
N LEU A 355 0.94 16.57 -7.44
CA LEU A 355 2.09 16.49 -6.55
C LEU A 355 1.64 16.05 -5.16
N MET A 356 2.33 15.03 -4.63
CA MET A 356 2.08 14.49 -3.31
C MET A 356 3.38 14.26 -2.55
N HIS A 357 3.29 14.27 -1.22
CA HIS A 357 4.36 13.77 -0.36
C HIS A 357 3.96 12.42 0.25
N GLN A 358 4.78 11.39 0.05
CA GLN A 358 4.65 10.09 0.72
C GLN A 358 5.76 9.91 1.75
N CYS A 359 5.42 9.46 2.94
CA CYS A 359 6.39 9.01 3.93
C CYS A 359 6.00 7.64 4.47
N ASN A 360 6.91 6.67 4.29
CA ASN A 360 6.86 5.37 4.93
C ASN A 360 8.28 5.00 5.40
N ILE A 361 8.36 4.35 6.55
CA ILE A 361 9.62 4.04 7.24
C ILE A 361 9.61 2.56 7.58
N ALA A 362 10.70 1.86 7.25
CA ALA A 362 10.83 0.45 7.57
C ALA A 362 10.72 0.26 9.09
N SER A 363 9.91 -0.71 9.50
CA SER A 363 9.75 -1.05 10.90
C SER A 363 10.98 -1.77 11.44
N GLY A 364 11.19 -1.69 12.75
CA GLY A 364 12.23 -2.48 13.44
C GLY A 364 11.87 -3.95 13.61
N ALA A 365 10.61 -4.34 13.40
CA ALA A 365 10.14 -5.72 13.56
C ALA A 365 9.23 -6.15 12.40
N ASP A 366 9.27 -7.43 12.04
CA ASP A 366 8.32 -8.01 11.09
C ASP A 366 6.92 -8.16 11.73
N PRO A 367 5.85 -8.09 10.92
CA PRO A 367 4.50 -8.42 11.39
C PRO A 367 4.40 -9.89 11.81
N VAL A 368 3.50 -10.17 12.75
CA VAL A 368 3.28 -11.51 13.31
C VAL A 368 1.84 -11.93 13.17
N CYS A 369 1.61 -13.24 13.13
CA CYS A 369 0.30 -13.86 13.31
C CYS A 369 0.23 -14.43 14.72
N VAL A 370 -0.58 -13.84 15.60
CA VAL A 370 -0.83 -14.37 16.94
C VAL A 370 -1.97 -15.38 16.85
N ARG A 371 -1.72 -16.64 17.17
CA ARG A 371 -2.74 -17.69 17.21
C ARG A 371 -3.19 -17.89 18.65
N GLU A 372 -4.48 -18.13 18.86
CA GLU A 372 -4.89 -18.75 20.12
C GLU A 372 -4.26 -20.15 20.21
N PRO A 373 -3.83 -20.62 21.40
CA PRO A 373 -3.38 -22.00 21.54
C PRO A 373 -4.53 -22.91 21.14
N SER A 374 -4.30 -23.82 20.19
CA SER A 374 -5.29 -24.82 19.82
C SER A 374 -5.72 -25.58 21.08
N VAL A 375 -7.02 -25.58 21.37
CA VAL A 375 -7.57 -26.45 22.41
C VAL A 375 -7.33 -27.87 21.91
N GLU A 376 -6.38 -28.59 22.52
CA GLU A 376 -6.24 -30.02 22.31
C GLU A 376 -7.58 -30.67 22.61
N VAL A 377 -8.32 -31.03 21.56
CA VAL A 377 -9.48 -31.91 21.69
C VAL A 377 -8.91 -33.27 22.06
N LYS A 378 -8.80 -33.52 23.36
CA LYS A 378 -8.51 -34.85 23.88
C LYS A 378 -9.62 -35.78 23.42
N HIS A 379 -9.35 -36.58 22.40
CA HIS A 379 -10.15 -37.75 22.10
C HIS A 379 -9.90 -38.77 23.22
N ASN A 380 -10.85 -38.86 24.15
CA ASN A 380 -10.96 -39.96 25.11
C ASN A 380 -11.66 -41.16 24.47
#